data_AF-A0A942GWA8-F1
#
_entry.id   AF-A0A942GWA8-F1
#
_cell.length_a   1.000
_cell.length_b   1.000
_cell.length_c   1.000
_cell.angle_alpha   90.00
_cell.angle_beta   90.00
_cell.angle_gamma   90.00
#
_symmetry.space_group_name_H-M   'P 1'
#
loop_
_entity.id
_entity.type
_entity.pdbx_description
1 polymer ?
#
loop_
_entity_poly.entity_id
_entity_poly.type
_entity_poly.pdbx_seq_one_letter_code
_entity_poly.pdbx_strand_id
1 'polypeptide(L)'
;MPSTVDGARELMGIVANTIGTWSADNSKVAGQVLTIAGTFDYLAIRAIHKVTGGFAVDSHLANVVQEADGTGIALQLWAYVYPNNIDKQVQAIADAFSVVPGATDLILDAEGEWEGVDGSVAESLCSGIIDATGNALDLSLSSFYAPALHDTFPFESFCKHCNGGWMPQPYVHGDGEGNSLSLVLNRCLSQSVASKTVNGNLIPTLDDPRQPAMFKGHCSGFNAWLWEGSGSDPAVRDNLEAWQAAIADFKS
;
A
#
# COMPACT_ATOMS: atom_id res chain seq x y z
N MET A 1 0.90 24.78 28.21
CA MET A 1 1.20 23.34 28.04
C MET A 1 -0.12 22.67 27.71
N PRO A 2 -0.40 22.33 26.45
CA PRO A 2 -1.63 21.64 26.10
C PRO A 2 -1.57 20.20 26.64
N SER A 3 -2.68 19.77 27.22
CA SER A 3 -2.85 18.53 27.98
C SER A 3 -3.02 17.30 27.08
N THR A 4 -2.50 16.19 27.58
CA THR A 4 -2.27 14.87 27.00
C THR A 4 -3.53 14.03 26.71
N VAL A 5 -4.57 14.60 26.09
CA VAL A 5 -5.79 13.84 25.76
C VAL A 5 -6.22 13.94 24.28
N ASP A 6 -5.69 14.89 23.50
CA ASP A 6 -6.00 14.99 22.06
C ASP A 6 -5.05 14.16 21.16
N GLY A 7 -3.88 13.75 21.65
CA GLY A 7 -2.89 13.00 20.85
C GLY A 7 -3.21 11.52 20.61
N ALA A 8 -4.25 10.97 21.24
CA ALA A 8 -4.62 9.55 21.09
C ALA A 8 -5.65 9.29 19.98
N ARG A 9 -6.21 10.34 19.36
CA ARG A 9 -7.06 10.22 18.17
C ARG A 9 -6.31 10.40 16.85
N GLU A 10 -5.03 10.80 16.89
CA GLU A 10 -4.12 10.92 15.74
C GLU A 10 -3.37 9.62 15.38
N LEU A 11 -3.67 8.50 16.05
CA LEU A 11 -3.05 7.18 15.83
C LEU A 11 -3.97 6.18 15.10
N MET A 12 -5.04 6.65 14.46
CA MET A 12 -5.68 5.85 13.42
C MET A 12 -4.94 6.15 12.13
N GLY A 13 -4.21 5.16 11.59
CA GLY A 13 -3.22 5.28 10.52
C GLY A 13 -3.54 6.35 9.48
N ILE A 14 -2.50 7.10 9.08
CA ILE A 14 -2.56 8.26 8.17
C ILE A 14 -3.34 7.93 6.89
N VAL A 15 -3.40 6.65 6.53
CA VAL A 15 -4.00 6.18 5.28
C VAL A 15 -5.54 6.30 5.25
N ALA A 16 -6.22 6.28 6.39
CA ALA A 16 -7.67 6.46 6.41
C ALA A 16 -8.04 7.93 6.11
N ASN A 17 -8.86 8.15 5.08
CA ASN A 17 -9.26 9.47 4.54
C ASN A 17 -8.19 10.22 3.73
N THR A 18 -7.11 9.56 3.33
CA THR A 18 -6.09 10.15 2.47
C THR A 18 -6.07 9.51 1.10
N ILE A 19 -5.57 10.26 0.12
CA ILE A 19 -5.33 9.76 -1.23
C ILE A 19 -3.82 9.71 -1.44
N GLY A 20 -3.29 8.50 -1.54
CA GLY A 20 -1.87 8.27 -1.73
C GLY A 20 -1.52 7.76 -3.11
N THR A 21 -0.22 7.58 -3.32
CA THR A 21 0.30 6.91 -4.52
C THR A 21 1.47 5.99 -4.21
N TRP A 22 1.65 4.93 -4.99
CA TRP A 22 2.65 3.89 -4.75
C TRP A 22 3.72 3.88 -5.84
N SER A 23 4.98 3.98 -5.43
CA SER A 23 6.13 3.86 -6.32
C SER A 23 6.52 2.40 -6.51
N ALA A 24 6.31 1.80 -7.69
CA ALA A 24 6.87 0.47 -7.97
C ALA A 24 8.40 0.49 -8.14
N ASP A 25 8.95 1.64 -8.56
CA ASP A 25 10.38 1.84 -8.83
C ASP A 25 10.81 3.24 -8.35
N ASN A 26 11.46 3.26 -7.19
CA ASN A 26 11.95 4.50 -6.57
C ASN A 26 12.93 5.27 -7.47
N SER A 27 13.60 4.61 -8.43
CA SER A 27 14.48 5.31 -9.39
C SER A 27 13.71 6.19 -10.37
N LYS A 28 12.43 5.91 -10.60
CA LYS A 28 11.54 6.69 -11.49
C LYS A 28 10.83 7.82 -10.76
N VAL A 29 10.67 7.68 -9.45
CA VAL A 29 10.09 8.70 -8.59
C VAL A 29 11.09 9.78 -8.21
N ALA A 30 12.38 9.43 -8.12
CA ALA A 30 13.44 10.42 -7.96
C ALA A 30 13.40 11.48 -9.08
N GLY A 31 13.29 12.75 -8.68
CA GLY A 31 13.09 13.92 -9.52
C GLY A 31 11.63 14.32 -9.75
N GLN A 32 10.66 13.62 -9.15
CA GLN A 32 9.22 13.85 -9.32
C GLN A 32 8.48 14.09 -7.99
N VAL A 33 9.15 14.04 -6.84
CA VAL A 33 8.50 14.05 -5.52
C VAL A 33 7.72 15.35 -5.30
N LEU A 34 8.25 16.50 -5.73
CA LEU A 34 7.55 17.78 -5.62
C LEU A 34 6.23 17.80 -6.41
N THR A 35 6.22 17.21 -7.62
CA THR A 35 5.01 17.09 -8.45
C THR A 35 3.98 16.20 -7.75
N ILE A 36 4.44 15.09 -7.17
CA ILE A 36 3.59 14.14 -6.43
C ILE A 36 2.99 14.83 -5.19
N ALA A 37 3.79 15.57 -4.43
CA ALA A 37 3.36 16.32 -3.25
C ALA A 37 2.29 17.37 -3.55
N GLY A 38 2.24 17.90 -4.77
CA GLY A 38 1.18 18.81 -5.21
C GLY A 38 -0.16 18.12 -5.52
N THR A 39 -0.22 16.79 -5.54
CA THR A 39 -1.38 16.01 -6.00
C THR A 39 -1.88 15.01 -4.94
N PHE A 40 -0.96 14.33 -4.25
CA PHE A 40 -1.26 13.23 -3.32
C PHE A 40 -0.93 13.62 -1.88
N ASP A 41 -1.66 13.04 -0.93
CA ASP A 41 -1.49 13.30 0.50
C ASP A 41 -0.26 12.54 1.07
N TYR A 42 0.09 11.40 0.47
CA TYR A 42 1.31 10.64 0.79
C TYR A 42 1.87 9.89 -0.42
N LEU A 43 3.12 9.47 -0.30
CA LEU A 43 3.82 8.61 -1.26
C LEU A 43 4.33 7.35 -0.54
N ALA A 44 3.82 6.19 -0.95
CA ALA A 44 4.33 4.90 -0.55
C ALA A 44 5.52 4.51 -1.43
N ILE A 45 6.71 4.40 -0.84
CA ILE A 45 7.96 4.07 -1.51
C ILE A 45 8.38 2.63 -1.22
N ARG A 46 8.98 1.97 -2.21
CA ARG A 46 9.36 0.57 -2.07
C ARG A 46 10.47 0.44 -1.04
N ALA A 47 10.24 -0.32 0.02
CA ALA A 47 11.20 -0.53 1.11
C ALA A 47 12.33 -1.47 0.68
N ILE A 48 11.95 -2.62 0.11
CA ILE A 48 12.87 -3.72 -0.21
C ILE A 48 12.60 -4.29 -1.60
N HIS A 49 13.58 -5.00 -2.14
CA HIS A 49 13.40 -5.83 -3.33
C HIS A 49 14.11 -7.17 -3.16
N LYS A 50 13.67 -8.16 -3.94
CA LYS A 50 14.26 -9.50 -3.96
C LYS A 50 15.63 -9.47 -4.64
N VAL A 51 16.61 -10.12 -4.02
CA VAL A 51 17.97 -10.30 -4.56
C VAL A 51 18.36 -11.77 -4.49
N THR A 52 19.46 -12.15 -5.15
CA THR A 52 19.98 -13.52 -5.08
C THR A 52 20.22 -13.94 -3.62
N GLY A 53 19.46 -14.92 -3.13
CA GLY A 53 19.62 -15.48 -1.79
C GLY A 53 18.98 -14.67 -0.66
N GLY A 54 18.18 -13.63 -0.94
CA GLY A 54 17.51 -12.86 0.11
C GLY A 54 16.81 -11.60 -0.38
N PHE A 55 16.87 -10.57 0.46
CA PHE A 55 16.21 -9.28 0.28
C PHE A 55 17.18 -8.16 0.61
N ALA A 56 17.04 -7.04 -0.08
CA ALA A 56 17.85 -5.84 0.14
C ALA A 56 16.97 -4.60 0.18
N VAL A 57 17.38 -3.61 0.97
CA VAL A 57 16.81 -2.26 0.95
C VAL A 57 16.89 -1.69 -0.46
N ASP A 58 15.84 -1.01 -0.91
CA ASP A 58 15.85 -0.32 -2.19
C ASP A 58 16.94 0.77 -2.23
N SER A 59 17.84 0.72 -3.21
CA SER A 59 19.02 1.60 -3.26
C SER A 59 18.69 3.07 -3.53
N HIS A 60 17.46 3.39 -3.94
CA HIS A 60 17.03 4.75 -4.20
C HIS A 60 16.20 5.36 -3.06
N LEU A 61 15.97 4.60 -1.98
CA LEU A 61 15.13 5.01 -0.86
C LEU A 61 15.60 6.35 -0.25
N ALA A 62 16.91 6.48 0.03
CA ALA A 62 17.49 7.70 0.58
C ALA A 62 17.36 8.92 -0.35
N ASN A 63 17.40 8.72 -1.68
CA ASN A 63 17.25 9.83 -2.63
C ASN A 63 15.82 10.38 -2.60
N VAL A 64 14.82 9.49 -2.53
CA VAL A 64 13.42 9.90 -2.46
C VAL A 64 13.13 10.60 -1.14
N VAL A 65 13.68 10.10 -0.01
CA VAL A 65 13.59 10.76 1.30
C VAL A 65 14.19 12.17 1.25
N GLN A 66 15.39 12.32 0.67
CA GLN A 66 16.04 13.62 0.55
C GLN A 66 15.22 14.61 -0.28
N GLU A 67 14.57 14.14 -1.36
CA GLU A 67 13.76 15.01 -2.21
C GLU A 67 12.41 15.35 -1.58
N ALA A 68 11.85 14.46 -0.76
CA ALA A 68 10.64 14.72 0.01
C ALA A 68 10.85 15.77 1.11
N ASP A 69 12.09 15.94 1.58
CA ASP A 69 12.42 16.92 2.61
C ASP A 69 11.98 18.33 2.18
N GLY A 70 11.21 18.99 3.05
CA GLY A 70 10.64 20.31 2.79
C GLY A 70 9.44 20.36 1.83
N THR A 71 9.00 19.25 1.24
CA THR A 71 7.80 19.23 0.38
C THR A 71 6.50 19.12 1.18
N GLY A 72 6.57 18.58 2.40
CA GLY A 72 5.42 18.35 3.27
C GLY A 72 4.64 17.05 2.96
N ILE A 73 5.04 16.28 1.95
CA ILE A 73 4.42 14.98 1.67
C ILE A 73 4.77 13.95 2.77
N ALA A 74 3.79 13.18 3.22
CA ALA A 74 4.07 12.03 4.09
C ALA A 74 4.68 10.90 3.27
N LEU A 75 5.72 10.26 3.81
CA LEU A 75 6.32 9.06 3.22
C LEU A 75 5.82 7.83 3.97
N GLN A 76 5.39 6.83 3.20
CA GLN A 76 5.03 5.52 3.70
C GLN A 76 5.88 4.45 3.02
N LEU A 77 5.94 3.26 3.59
CA LEU A 77 6.66 2.15 3.00
C LEU A 77 5.69 1.15 2.38
N TRP A 78 6.13 0.46 1.34
CA TRP A 78 5.50 -0.79 0.91
C TRP A 78 6.56 -1.84 0.55
N ALA A 79 6.20 -3.12 0.65
CA ALA A 79 7.08 -4.22 0.32
C ALA A 79 6.31 -5.39 -0.29
N TYR A 80 6.77 -5.88 -1.45
CA TYR A 80 6.35 -7.19 -1.95
C TYR A 80 6.97 -8.29 -1.09
N VAL A 81 6.14 -9.05 -0.39
CA VAL A 81 6.57 -10.05 0.59
C VAL A 81 6.32 -11.48 0.12
N TYR A 82 7.16 -12.41 0.56
CA TYR A 82 7.14 -13.81 0.16
C TYR A 82 7.05 -14.74 1.38
N PRO A 83 6.54 -15.98 1.25
CA PRO A 83 6.45 -16.93 2.36
C PRO A 83 7.80 -17.59 2.73
N ASN A 84 8.92 -17.08 2.22
CA ASN A 84 10.25 -17.65 2.44
C ASN A 84 11.23 -16.61 2.99
N ASN A 85 12.31 -17.07 3.63
CA ASN A 85 13.34 -16.18 4.18
C ASN A 85 12.77 -15.05 5.08
N ILE A 86 11.79 -15.38 5.94
CA ILE A 86 11.07 -14.41 6.77
C ILE A 86 12.03 -13.48 7.52
N ASP A 87 13.01 -14.03 8.24
CA ASP A 87 14.00 -13.25 8.99
C ASP A 87 14.76 -12.23 8.14
N LYS A 88 15.06 -12.57 6.87
CA LYS A 88 15.77 -11.66 5.96
C LYS A 88 14.87 -10.53 5.47
N GLN A 89 13.58 -10.81 5.25
CA GLN A 89 12.60 -9.79 4.90
C GLN A 89 12.38 -8.84 6.07
N VAL A 90 12.19 -9.38 7.28
CA VAL A 90 12.05 -8.60 8.51
C VAL A 90 13.25 -7.67 8.71
N GLN A 91 14.47 -8.20 8.62
CA GLN A 91 15.67 -7.38 8.77
C GLN A 91 15.77 -6.29 7.71
N ALA A 92 15.54 -6.63 6.44
CA ALA A 92 15.62 -5.65 5.35
C ALA A 92 14.54 -4.56 5.47
N ILE A 93 13.34 -4.90 5.93
CA ILE A 93 12.27 -3.93 6.20
C ILE A 93 12.65 -3.01 7.38
N ALA A 94 13.20 -3.56 8.46
CA ALA A 94 13.67 -2.75 9.59
C ALA A 94 14.83 -1.82 9.18
N ASP A 95 15.75 -2.29 8.35
CA ASP A 95 16.83 -1.48 7.79
C ASP A 95 16.27 -0.36 6.90
N ALA A 96 15.30 -0.66 6.04
CA ALA A 96 14.61 0.34 5.21
C ALA A 96 13.86 1.37 6.06
N PHE A 97 13.17 0.94 7.10
CA PHE A 97 12.49 1.82 8.05
C PHE A 97 13.46 2.80 8.71
N SER A 98 14.66 2.35 9.08
CA SER A 98 15.67 3.21 9.71
C SER A 98 16.16 4.37 8.83
N VAL A 99 15.94 4.30 7.50
CA VAL A 99 16.34 5.37 6.56
C VAL A 99 15.19 6.28 6.12
N VAL A 100 13.95 5.98 6.50
CA VAL A 100 12.76 6.79 6.16
C VAL A 100 12.19 7.41 7.43
N PRO A 101 12.73 8.57 7.87
CA PRO A 101 12.28 9.20 9.11
C PRO A 101 10.81 9.61 8.99
N GLY A 102 10.03 9.27 10.03
CA GLY A 102 8.62 9.63 10.12
C GLY A 102 7.65 8.74 9.33
N ALA A 103 8.14 7.69 8.66
CA ALA A 103 7.24 6.64 8.16
C ALA A 103 6.47 6.02 9.35
N THR A 104 5.18 5.81 9.18
CA THR A 104 4.30 5.26 10.23
C THR A 104 3.48 4.06 9.75
N ASP A 105 3.38 3.87 8.43
CA ASP A 105 2.71 2.74 7.82
C ASP A 105 3.67 1.95 6.91
N LEU A 106 3.51 0.63 6.95
CA LEU A 106 4.08 -0.30 5.97
C LEU A 106 2.96 -1.10 5.32
N ILE A 107 2.93 -1.06 4.00
CA ILE A 107 2.00 -1.85 3.21
C ILE A 107 2.68 -3.14 2.75
N LEU A 108 2.15 -4.27 3.21
CA LEU A 108 2.59 -5.60 2.80
C LEU A 108 1.83 -5.99 1.54
N ASP A 109 2.53 -6.02 0.42
CA ASP A 109 2.00 -6.52 -0.86
C ASP A 109 2.25 -8.03 -0.94
N ALA A 110 1.18 -8.80 -0.76
CA ALA A 110 1.22 -10.25 -0.63
C ALA A 110 0.24 -10.88 -1.62
N GLU A 111 0.77 -11.64 -2.58
CA GLU A 111 -0.01 -12.22 -3.68
C GLU A 111 0.10 -13.75 -3.74
N GLY A 112 0.09 -14.33 -4.94
CA GLY A 112 -0.13 -15.76 -5.20
C GLY A 112 0.89 -16.69 -4.56
N GLU A 113 2.09 -16.22 -4.23
CA GLU A 113 3.07 -17.04 -3.53
C GLU A 113 2.61 -17.47 -2.13
N TRP A 114 1.64 -16.77 -1.54
CA TRP A 114 1.10 -17.11 -0.22
C TRP A 114 -0.07 -18.10 -0.27
N GLU A 115 -0.57 -18.46 -1.45
CA GLU A 115 -1.64 -19.45 -1.56
C GLU A 115 -1.19 -20.82 -1.04
N GLY A 116 -2.00 -21.41 -0.16
CA GLY A 116 -1.74 -22.70 0.47
C GLY A 116 -0.63 -22.68 1.53
N VAL A 117 -0.09 -21.51 1.87
CA VAL A 117 0.91 -21.35 2.93
C VAL A 117 0.21 -21.37 4.29
N ASP A 118 0.82 -22.04 5.27
CA ASP A 118 0.33 -22.05 6.64
C ASP A 118 0.31 -20.63 7.23
N GLY A 119 -0.82 -20.25 7.81
CA GLY A 119 -1.03 -18.90 8.35
C GLY A 119 -0.01 -18.48 9.41
N SER A 120 0.62 -19.41 10.12
CA SER A 120 1.68 -19.11 11.09
C SER A 120 2.93 -18.46 10.45
N VAL A 121 3.15 -18.68 9.15
CA VAL A 121 4.23 -18.02 8.40
C VAL A 121 3.93 -16.53 8.21
N ALA A 122 2.68 -16.18 7.90
CA ALA A 122 2.23 -14.79 7.81
C ALA A 122 2.25 -14.10 9.18
N GLU A 123 1.83 -14.81 10.24
CA GLU A 123 1.94 -14.30 11.62
C GLU A 123 3.41 -14.02 12.00
N SER A 124 4.33 -14.92 11.64
CA SER A 124 5.77 -14.77 11.93
C SER A 124 6.37 -13.56 11.20
N LEU A 125 5.98 -13.33 9.94
CA LEU A 125 6.41 -12.16 9.19
C LEU A 125 5.90 -10.86 9.83
N CYS A 126 4.59 -10.77 10.10
CA CYS A 126 3.98 -9.55 10.61
C CYS A 126 4.49 -9.20 12.00
N SER A 127 4.50 -10.16 12.92
CA SER A 127 5.01 -9.96 14.28
C SER A 127 6.51 -9.62 14.28
N GLY A 128 7.31 -10.28 13.44
CA GLY A 128 8.73 -9.97 13.28
C GLY A 128 8.98 -8.53 12.84
N ILE A 129 8.20 -8.00 11.90
CA ILE A 129 8.30 -6.61 11.45
C ILE A 129 7.93 -5.64 12.58
N ILE A 130 6.80 -5.89 13.24
CA ILE A 130 6.31 -5.05 14.35
C ILE A 130 7.38 -4.99 15.46
N ASP A 131 7.92 -6.13 15.86
CA ASP A 131 8.95 -6.22 16.90
C ASP A 131 10.26 -5.54 16.48
N ALA A 132 10.73 -5.79 15.25
CA ALA A 132 12.00 -5.23 14.74
C ALA A 132 11.94 -3.71 14.55
N THR A 133 10.75 -3.14 14.35
CA THR A 133 10.52 -1.69 14.21
C THR A 133 10.11 -1.04 15.53
N GLY A 134 10.08 -1.80 16.63
CA GLY A 134 9.72 -1.28 17.95
C GLY A 134 8.25 -0.84 18.05
N ASN A 135 7.36 -1.47 17.29
CA ASN A 135 5.94 -1.12 17.16
C ASN A 135 5.70 0.28 16.57
N ALA A 136 6.67 0.81 15.81
CA ALA A 136 6.54 2.13 15.19
C ALA A 136 5.78 2.13 13.85
N LEU A 137 5.64 0.96 13.22
CA LEU A 137 4.90 0.79 11.97
C LEU A 137 3.55 0.12 12.20
N ASP A 138 2.50 0.77 11.71
CA ASP A 138 1.23 0.11 11.44
C ASP A 138 1.34 -0.67 10.13
N LEU A 139 0.81 -1.90 10.14
CA LEU A 139 0.80 -2.75 8.96
C LEU A 139 -0.52 -2.59 8.20
N SER A 140 -0.44 -2.54 6.89
CA SER A 140 -1.58 -2.67 5.98
C SER A 140 -1.36 -3.86 5.06
N LEU A 141 -2.42 -4.57 4.68
CA LEU A 141 -2.33 -5.64 3.70
C LEU A 141 -2.79 -5.13 2.34
N SER A 142 -1.97 -5.28 1.31
CA SER A 142 -2.38 -5.21 -0.08
C SER A 142 -2.32 -6.58 -0.70
N SER A 143 -3.39 -6.96 -1.38
CA SER A 143 -3.55 -8.27 -1.97
C SER A 143 -4.73 -8.26 -2.96
N PHE A 144 -5.18 -9.45 -3.34
CA PHE A 144 -6.26 -9.69 -4.28
C PHE A 144 -7.55 -8.92 -3.94
N TYR A 145 -8.19 -8.35 -4.95
CA TYR A 145 -9.45 -7.63 -4.78
C TYR A 145 -10.65 -8.53 -4.45
N ALA A 146 -10.54 -9.84 -4.68
CA ALA A 146 -11.63 -10.79 -4.48
C ALA A 146 -11.16 -12.00 -3.64
N PRO A 147 -11.15 -11.89 -2.30
CA PRO A 147 -10.72 -12.96 -1.40
C PRO A 147 -11.39 -14.32 -1.64
N ALA A 148 -12.64 -14.35 -2.11
CA ALA A 148 -13.35 -15.60 -2.41
C ALA A 148 -12.76 -16.38 -3.59
N LEU A 149 -11.92 -15.75 -4.42
CA LEU A 149 -11.17 -16.42 -5.49
C LEU A 149 -9.83 -16.99 -4.98
N HIS A 150 -9.44 -16.64 -3.75
CA HIS A 150 -8.15 -16.97 -3.14
C HIS A 150 -8.38 -17.57 -1.74
N ASP A 151 -9.20 -18.63 -1.68
CA ASP A 151 -9.65 -19.24 -0.43
C ASP A 151 -8.53 -19.92 0.39
N THR A 152 -7.41 -20.22 -0.26
CA THR A 152 -6.20 -20.76 0.39
C THR A 152 -5.19 -19.68 0.80
N PHE A 153 -5.44 -18.41 0.50
CA PHE A 153 -4.60 -17.31 0.95
C PHE A 153 -4.84 -17.02 2.45
N PRO A 154 -3.79 -16.80 3.26
CA PRO A 154 -3.92 -16.64 4.72
C PRO A 154 -4.40 -15.22 5.13
N PHE A 155 -5.55 -14.78 4.61
CA PHE A 155 -6.11 -13.45 4.88
C PHE A 155 -6.24 -13.17 6.37
N GLU A 156 -6.82 -14.10 7.14
CA GLU A 156 -7.04 -13.93 8.58
C GLU A 156 -5.73 -13.68 9.34
N SER A 157 -4.66 -14.40 8.97
CA SER A 157 -3.35 -14.29 9.64
C SER A 157 -2.67 -12.94 9.36
N PHE A 158 -2.69 -12.44 8.13
CA PHE A 158 -2.21 -11.09 7.84
C PHE A 158 -3.06 -10.03 8.56
N CYS A 159 -4.37 -10.14 8.42
CA CYS A 159 -5.32 -9.16 8.89
C CYS A 159 -5.33 -8.98 10.40
N LYS A 160 -5.01 -10.04 11.16
CA LYS A 160 -4.81 -9.98 12.62
C LYS A 160 -3.77 -8.95 13.06
N HIS A 161 -2.78 -8.66 12.20
CA HIS A 161 -1.70 -7.71 12.47
C HIS A 161 -1.82 -6.41 11.68
N CYS A 162 -2.72 -6.33 10.68
CA CYS A 162 -2.84 -5.18 9.80
C CYS A 162 -3.89 -4.18 10.30
N ASN A 163 -3.48 -3.28 11.19
CA ASN A 163 -4.34 -2.20 11.70
C ASN A 163 -4.55 -1.04 10.72
N GLY A 164 -3.59 -0.81 9.81
CA GLY A 164 -3.64 0.26 8.81
C GLY A 164 -4.70 0.03 7.72
N GLY A 165 -5.18 -1.21 7.58
CA GLY A 165 -6.32 -1.57 6.75
C GLY A 165 -6.00 -2.59 5.67
N TRP A 166 -6.96 -2.77 4.78
CA TRP A 166 -6.83 -3.63 3.61
C TRP A 166 -6.94 -2.80 2.33
N MET A 167 -5.99 -3.04 1.45
CA MET A 167 -5.76 -2.31 0.22
C MET A 167 -5.90 -3.27 -0.97
N PRO A 168 -7.13 -3.68 -1.32
CA PRO A 168 -7.33 -4.56 -2.47
C PRO A 168 -6.84 -3.89 -3.76
N GLN A 169 -6.37 -4.70 -4.69
CA GLN A 169 -5.86 -4.26 -6.00
C GLN A 169 -6.88 -4.57 -7.13
N PRO A 170 -7.95 -3.78 -7.32
CA PRO A 170 -8.96 -3.98 -8.38
C PRO A 170 -8.45 -3.55 -9.77
N TYR A 171 -7.26 -4.00 -10.16
CA TYR A 171 -6.66 -3.63 -11.43
C TYR A 171 -7.47 -4.17 -12.61
N VAL A 172 -7.81 -3.28 -13.54
CA VAL A 172 -8.64 -3.60 -14.71
C VAL A 172 -7.84 -4.11 -15.90
N HIS A 173 -6.53 -3.88 -15.89
CA HIS A 173 -5.65 -4.25 -17.01
C HIS A 173 -4.95 -5.60 -16.83
N GLY A 174 -5.08 -6.25 -15.67
CA GLY A 174 -4.21 -7.35 -15.26
C GLY A 174 -4.86 -8.73 -15.04
N ASP A 175 -6.19 -8.85 -14.96
CA ASP A 175 -6.79 -10.13 -14.55
C ASP A 175 -6.88 -11.18 -15.68
N GLY A 176 -6.66 -10.80 -16.94
CA GLY A 176 -6.78 -11.71 -18.09
C GLY A 176 -8.18 -12.31 -18.29
N GLU A 177 -9.15 -11.94 -17.44
CA GLU A 177 -10.51 -12.47 -17.43
C GLU A 177 -11.45 -11.64 -18.33
N GLY A 178 -10.99 -10.50 -18.85
CA GLY A 178 -11.81 -9.61 -19.66
C GLY A 178 -12.98 -9.00 -18.85
N ASN A 179 -12.81 -8.90 -17.53
CA ASN A 179 -13.83 -8.39 -16.64
C ASN A 179 -14.05 -6.89 -16.90
N SER A 180 -15.31 -6.47 -16.99
CA SER A 180 -15.63 -5.04 -17.02
C SER A 180 -15.18 -4.37 -15.71
N LEU A 181 -14.78 -3.10 -15.78
CA LEU A 181 -14.49 -2.26 -14.62
C LEU A 181 -15.55 -2.41 -13.51
N SER A 182 -16.83 -2.36 -13.87
CA SER A 182 -17.94 -2.52 -12.92
C SER A 182 -17.95 -3.88 -12.20
N LEU A 183 -17.49 -4.96 -12.84
CA LEU A 183 -17.48 -6.29 -12.24
C LEU A 183 -16.36 -6.43 -11.20
N VAL A 184 -15.14 -6.02 -11.54
CA VAL A 184 -13.97 -6.04 -10.63
C VAL A 184 -14.31 -5.24 -9.36
N LEU A 185 -14.91 -4.07 -9.54
CA LEU A 185 -15.31 -3.18 -8.45
C LEU A 185 -16.44 -3.77 -7.59
N ASN A 186 -17.48 -4.34 -8.22
CA ASN A 186 -18.56 -4.99 -7.48
C ASN A 186 -18.05 -6.17 -6.64
N ARG A 187 -17.09 -6.95 -7.16
CA ARG A 187 -16.44 -8.04 -6.41
C ARG A 187 -15.67 -7.47 -5.22
N CYS A 188 -14.85 -6.45 -5.44
CA CYS A 188 -14.09 -5.77 -4.38
C CYS A 188 -15.01 -5.26 -3.25
N LEU A 189 -16.06 -4.51 -3.59
CA LEU A 189 -17.00 -3.96 -2.60
C LEU A 189 -17.83 -5.03 -1.89
N SER A 190 -18.33 -6.03 -2.61
CA SER A 190 -19.15 -7.08 -1.98
C SER A 190 -18.35 -8.02 -1.09
N GLN A 191 -17.09 -8.30 -1.43
CA GLN A 191 -16.25 -9.23 -0.69
C GLN A 191 -15.48 -8.55 0.46
N SER A 192 -15.14 -7.26 0.33
CA SER A 192 -14.60 -6.45 1.43
C SER A 192 -15.52 -6.38 2.65
N VAL A 193 -16.83 -6.19 2.40
CA VAL A 193 -17.83 -6.13 3.45
C VAL A 193 -18.10 -7.51 4.05
N ALA A 194 -17.99 -8.58 3.25
CA ALA A 194 -18.28 -9.94 3.68
C ALA A 194 -17.15 -10.58 4.50
N SER A 195 -15.90 -10.22 4.24
CA SER A 195 -14.75 -10.91 4.82
C SER A 195 -14.57 -10.64 6.32
N LYS A 196 -15.15 -9.55 6.88
CA LYS A 196 -14.92 -9.10 8.29
C LYS A 196 -13.43 -8.99 8.67
N THR A 197 -12.52 -9.08 7.70
CA THR A 197 -11.08 -9.25 7.91
C THR A 197 -10.37 -7.94 8.17
N VAL A 198 -11.07 -6.82 8.36
CA VAL A 198 -10.45 -5.52 8.55
C VAL A 198 -11.32 -4.72 9.48
N ASN A 199 -10.73 -3.87 10.33
CA ASN A 199 -11.43 -2.91 11.19
C ASN A 199 -12.21 -1.82 10.40
N GLY A 200 -12.69 -2.12 9.19
CA GLY A 200 -13.52 -1.24 8.36
C GLY A 200 -12.74 -0.34 7.41
N ASN A 201 -11.40 -0.35 7.44
CA ASN A 201 -10.57 0.53 6.60
C ASN A 201 -10.26 -0.13 5.25
N LEU A 202 -11.16 0.05 4.29
CA LEU A 202 -10.99 -0.31 2.89
C LEU A 202 -10.36 0.85 2.12
N ILE A 203 -9.17 0.63 1.54
CA ILE A 203 -8.40 1.67 0.85
C ILE A 203 -7.88 1.10 -0.48
N PRO A 204 -8.72 1.04 -1.53
CA PRO A 204 -8.38 0.32 -2.75
C PRO A 204 -7.18 0.95 -3.45
N THR A 205 -6.39 0.10 -4.11
CA THR A 205 -5.26 0.52 -4.96
C THR A 205 -5.68 0.48 -6.42
N LEU A 206 -5.69 1.65 -7.05
CA LEU A 206 -6.33 1.93 -8.33
C LEU A 206 -5.29 2.16 -9.41
N ASP A 207 -5.53 1.61 -10.60
CA ASP A 207 -4.68 1.75 -11.79
C ASP A 207 -5.31 2.67 -12.86
N ASP A 208 -6.55 3.15 -12.66
CA ASP A 208 -7.30 3.92 -13.63
C ASP A 208 -8.00 5.15 -13.00
N PRO A 209 -7.82 6.38 -13.55
CA PRO A 209 -8.42 7.60 -12.99
C PRO A 209 -9.95 7.66 -13.09
N ARG A 210 -10.61 6.70 -13.76
CA ARG A 210 -12.07 6.56 -13.78
C ARG A 210 -12.61 5.80 -12.57
N GLN A 211 -11.77 5.01 -11.88
CA GLN A 211 -12.17 4.22 -10.71
C GLN A 211 -12.59 5.05 -9.49
N PRO A 212 -11.95 6.19 -9.14
CA PRO A 212 -12.28 6.95 -7.93
C PRO A 212 -13.78 7.30 -7.82
N ALA A 213 -14.40 7.75 -8.91
CA ALA A 213 -15.83 8.10 -8.93
C ALA A 213 -16.75 6.92 -8.56
N MET A 214 -16.32 5.69 -8.81
CA MET A 214 -17.09 4.49 -8.51
C MET A 214 -16.94 4.02 -7.05
N PHE A 215 -15.82 4.35 -6.41
CA PHE A 215 -15.59 4.08 -4.99
C PHE A 215 -16.10 5.21 -4.07
N LYS A 216 -16.43 6.37 -4.65
CA LYS A 216 -16.96 7.51 -3.90
C LYS A 216 -18.22 7.11 -3.12
N GLY A 217 -18.20 7.38 -1.81
CA GLY A 217 -19.28 7.00 -0.89
C GLY A 217 -19.17 5.57 -0.31
N HIS A 218 -18.18 4.78 -0.74
CA HIS A 218 -17.91 3.44 -0.20
C HIS A 218 -16.60 3.37 0.59
N CYS A 219 -15.60 4.16 0.22
CA CYS A 219 -14.37 4.35 0.99
C CYS A 219 -14.12 5.84 1.23
N SER A 220 -13.21 6.13 2.16
CA SER A 220 -12.80 7.50 2.47
C SER A 220 -11.49 7.93 1.80
N GLY A 221 -10.76 6.99 1.19
CA GLY A 221 -9.49 7.22 0.53
C GLY A 221 -9.17 6.11 -0.46
N PHE A 222 -8.10 6.28 -1.23
CA PHE A 222 -7.60 5.29 -2.18
C PHE A 222 -6.11 5.52 -2.46
N ASN A 223 -5.48 4.51 -3.06
CA ASN A 223 -4.13 4.60 -3.60
C ASN A 223 -4.18 4.67 -5.13
N ALA A 224 -3.34 5.50 -5.74
CA ALA A 224 -3.06 5.39 -7.18
C ALA A 224 -1.74 4.62 -7.40
N TRP A 225 -1.77 3.57 -8.20
CA TRP A 225 -0.58 2.79 -8.55
C TRP A 225 0.30 3.55 -9.54
N LEU A 226 1.53 3.87 -9.16
CA LEU A 226 2.40 4.77 -9.89
C LEU A 226 3.64 4.02 -10.40
N TRP A 227 3.69 3.92 -11.74
CA TRP A 227 4.64 3.15 -12.55
C TRP A 227 4.56 1.64 -12.35
N GLU A 228 4.53 0.91 -13.46
CA GLU A 228 5.12 -0.42 -13.50
C GLU A 228 6.35 -0.37 -14.43
N GLY A 229 7.21 -1.38 -14.33
CA GLY A 229 8.50 -1.44 -15.04
C GLY A 229 8.38 -1.42 -16.57
N SER A 230 9.51 -1.65 -17.25
CA SER A 230 9.60 -1.62 -18.72
C SER A 230 8.70 -2.68 -19.37
N GLY A 231 7.45 -2.31 -19.66
CA GLY A 231 6.44 -3.20 -20.24
C GLY A 231 4.99 -2.84 -19.91
N SER A 232 4.73 -2.01 -18.89
CA SER A 232 3.36 -1.69 -18.44
C SER A 232 3.07 -0.19 -18.37
N ASP A 233 1.77 0.11 -18.43
CA ASP A 233 1.15 1.40 -18.75
C ASP A 233 1.60 2.52 -17.78
N PRO A 234 2.08 3.68 -18.26
CA PRO A 234 2.43 4.82 -17.40
C PRO A 234 1.18 5.55 -16.85
N ALA A 235 0.37 4.84 -16.06
CA ALA A 235 -0.99 5.24 -15.69
C ALA A 235 -1.09 6.60 -14.99
N VAL A 236 -0.20 6.91 -14.04
CA VAL A 236 -0.28 8.18 -13.28
C VAL A 236 0.53 9.31 -13.90
N ARG A 237 1.78 9.09 -14.33
CA ARG A 237 2.60 10.16 -14.95
C ARG A 237 1.95 10.69 -16.22
N ASP A 238 1.52 9.78 -17.11
CA ASP A 238 1.05 10.18 -18.44
C ASP A 238 -0.42 10.65 -18.40
N ASN A 239 -1.13 10.44 -17.28
CA ASN A 239 -2.50 10.91 -17.06
C ASN A 239 -2.63 11.76 -15.79
N LEU A 240 -1.59 12.51 -15.41
CA LEU A 240 -1.57 13.28 -14.15
C LEU A 240 -2.75 14.25 -14.04
N GLU A 241 -3.11 14.94 -15.12
CA GLU A 241 -4.27 15.84 -15.15
C GLU A 241 -5.60 15.09 -14.89
N ALA A 242 -5.74 13.88 -15.43
CA ALA A 242 -6.93 13.06 -15.20
C ALA A 242 -7.02 12.59 -13.74
N TRP A 243 -5.89 12.20 -13.13
CA TRP A 243 -5.83 11.87 -11.70
C TRP A 243 -6.14 13.07 -10.82
N GLN A 244 -5.59 14.25 -11.12
CA GLN A 244 -5.90 15.48 -10.40
C GLN A 244 -7.40 15.80 -10.45
N ALA A 245 -8.03 15.67 -11.61
CA ALA A 245 -9.47 15.85 -11.77
C ALA A 245 -10.28 14.81 -10.97
N ALA A 246 -9.88 13.54 -11.02
CA ALA A 246 -10.55 12.45 -10.29
C ALA A 246 -10.43 12.61 -8.76
N ILE A 247 -9.27 13.06 -8.28
CA ILE A 247 -9.00 13.36 -6.86
C ILE A 247 -9.87 14.54 -6.41
N ALA A 248 -9.92 15.61 -7.20
CA ALA A 248 -10.76 16.77 -6.89
C ALA A 248 -12.24 16.40 -6.84
N ASP A 249 -12.72 15.59 -7.79
CA ASP A 249 -14.08 15.07 -7.78
C ASP A 249 -14.34 14.19 -6.55
N PHE A 250 -13.43 13.26 -6.21
CA PHE A 250 -13.58 12.38 -5.05
C PHE A 250 -13.66 13.15 -3.73
N LYS A 251 -12.86 14.22 -3.56
CA LYS A 251 -12.81 15.07 -2.36
C LYS A 251 -14.01 16.03 -2.23
N SER A 252 -14.76 16.29 -3.31
CA SER A 252 -15.93 17.20 -3.34
C SER A 252 -17.24 16.58 -2.84
#